data_AF-A0A7C7P1W0-F1
#
_entry.id   AF-A0A7C7P1W0-F1
#
_cell.length_a   1.000
_cell.length_b   1.000
_cell.length_c   1.000
_cell.angle_alpha   90.00
_cell.angle_beta   90.00
_cell.angle_gamma   90.00
#
_symmetry.space_group_name_H-M   'P 1'
#
loop_
_entity.id
_entity.type
_entity.pdbx_description
1 polymer ?
#
loop_
_entity_poly.entity_id
_entity_poly.type
_entity_poly.pdbx_seq_one_letter_code
_entity_poly.pdbx_strand_id
1 'polypeptide(L)'
;MGSRDVWVRGLKLIPPLSKKEFDILALLDQNQGNAVSRDSIAESGWPERIEGDVTPEEIDQYISRLRRRIEQDPSKPSLIVTMRGFGYRFL
;
A
#
# COMPACT_ATOMS: atom_id res chain seq x y z
N MET A 1 16.14 -13.93 -6.24
CA MET A 1 15.07 -13.48 -5.31
C MET A 1 15.50 -12.14 -4.76
N GLY A 2 14.93 -11.03 -5.24
CA GLY A 2 15.20 -9.72 -4.65
C GLY A 2 14.71 -9.68 -3.21
N SER A 3 15.44 -9.01 -2.31
CA SER A 3 14.95 -8.83 -0.94
C SER A 3 13.73 -7.90 -0.97
N ARG A 4 12.68 -8.25 -0.21
CA ARG A 4 11.49 -7.40 0.02
C ARG A 4 11.80 -6.32 1.06
N ASP A 5 12.90 -5.62 0.84
CA ASP A 5 13.36 -4.59 1.76
C ASP A 5 12.70 -3.26 1.40
N VAL A 6 12.30 -2.52 2.43
CA VAL A 6 11.74 -1.18 2.29
C VAL A 6 12.64 -0.22 3.06
N TRP A 7 13.00 0.90 2.44
CA TRP A 7 13.72 1.99 3.10
C TRP A 7 12.81 3.21 3.20
N VAL A 8 12.77 3.80 4.38
CA VAL A 8 12.00 5.02 4.65
C VAL A 8 12.99 6.05 5.16
N ARG A 9 13.13 7.17 4.44
CA ARG A 9 14.03 8.28 4.83
C ARG A 9 15.47 7.80 5.08
N GLY A 10 15.97 6.90 4.23
CA GLY A 10 17.32 6.33 4.33
C GLY A 10 17.49 5.20 5.36
N LEU A 11 16.46 4.87 6.13
CA LEU A 11 16.50 3.81 7.14
C LEU A 11 15.75 2.56 6.66
N LYS A 12 16.37 1.39 6.80
CA LYS A 12 15.70 0.12 6.51
C LYS A 12 14.55 -0.08 7.49
N LEU A 13 13.37 -0.42 6.98
CA LEU A 13 12.17 -0.62 7.76
C LEU A 13 12.24 -1.96 8.50
N ILE A 14 12.21 -1.90 9.84
CA ILE A 14 12.28 -3.07 10.73
C ILE A 14 11.12 -3.00 11.74
N PRO A 15 10.36 -4.08 12.01
CA PRO A 15 10.37 -5.34 11.26
C PRO A 15 9.95 -5.12 9.79
N PRO A 16 10.32 -6.03 8.87
CA PRO A 16 9.91 -5.93 7.47
C PRO A 16 8.39 -5.97 7.35
N LEU A 17 7.88 -5.43 6.25
CA LEU A 17 6.46 -5.56 5.91
C LEU A 17 6.10 -7.04 5.72
N SER A 18 4.85 -7.37 6.02
CA SER A 18 4.30 -8.65 5.56
C SER A 18 4.33 -8.71 4.04
N LYS A 19 4.29 -9.92 3.46
CA LYS A 19 4.22 -10.10 2.00
C LYS A 19 3.12 -9.22 1.38
N LYS A 20 1.94 -9.21 2.00
CA LYS A 20 0.77 -8.48 1.52
C LYS A 20 0.95 -6.96 1.57
N GLU A 21 1.46 -6.43 2.68
CA GLU A 21 1.78 -5.00 2.77
C GLU A 21 2.87 -4.59 1.77
N PHE A 22 3.88 -5.44 1.57
CA PHE A 22 4.91 -5.19 0.57
C PHE A 22 4.35 -5.17 -0.84
N ASP A 23 3.53 -6.16 -1.22
CA ASP A 23 2.98 -6.26 -2.57
C ASP A 23 2.08 -5.05 -2.87
N ILE A 24 1.24 -4.62 -1.92
CA ILE A 24 0.44 -3.38 -2.03
C ILE A 24 1.32 -2.14 -2.19
N LEU A 25 2.35 -1.98 -1.35
CA LEU A 25 3.25 -0.83 -1.43
C LEU A 25 4.01 -0.82 -2.76
N ALA A 26 4.48 -1.97 -3.22
CA ALA A 26 5.19 -2.12 -4.49
C ALA A 26 4.30 -1.76 -5.69
N LEU A 27 3.01 -2.15 -5.67
CA LEU A 27 2.06 -1.72 -6.70
C LEU A 27 1.93 -0.19 -6.73
N LEU A 28 1.76 0.44 -5.56
CA LEU A 28 1.61 1.88 -5.45
C LEU A 28 2.88 2.63 -5.90
N ASP A 29 4.05 2.15 -5.51
CA ASP A 29 5.36 2.70 -5.89
C ASP A 29 5.65 2.56 -7.38
N GLN A 30 5.33 1.40 -7.99
CA GLN A 30 5.41 1.21 -9.45
C GLN A 30 4.49 2.16 -10.22
N ASN A 31 3.41 2.63 -9.58
CA ASN A 31 2.47 3.60 -10.13
C ASN A 31 2.64 4.99 -9.50
N GLN A 32 3.84 5.34 -9.03
CA GLN A 32 4.10 6.64 -8.38
C GLN A 32 3.58 7.82 -9.23
N GLY A 33 2.89 8.74 -8.56
CA GLY A 33 2.20 9.88 -9.17
C GLY A 33 0.82 9.57 -9.76
N ASN A 34 0.51 8.31 -10.05
CA ASN A 34 -0.76 7.88 -10.62
C ASN A 34 -1.70 7.33 -9.54
N ALA A 35 -3.01 7.47 -9.78
CA ALA A 35 -4.00 6.87 -8.90
C ALA A 35 -4.14 5.38 -9.24
N VAL A 36 -4.13 4.52 -8.23
CA VAL A 36 -4.39 3.08 -8.31
C VAL A 36 -5.77 2.80 -7.68
N SER A 37 -6.60 2.01 -8.37
CA SER A 37 -7.94 1.66 -7.90
C SER A 37 -7.88 0.67 -6.75
N ARG A 38 -8.97 0.57 -5.99
CA ARG A 38 -9.12 -0.47 -4.95
C ARG A 38 -9.07 -1.87 -5.54
N ASP A 39 -9.67 -2.09 -6.70
CA ASP A 39 -9.67 -3.40 -7.36
C ASP A 39 -8.25 -3.84 -7.74
N SER A 40 -7.44 -2.95 -8.32
CA SER A 40 -6.03 -3.27 -8.61
C SER A 40 -5.20 -3.53 -7.33
N ILE A 41 -5.52 -2.84 -6.23
CA ILE A 41 -4.88 -3.10 -4.92
C ILE A 41 -5.31 -4.47 -4.39
N ALA A 42 -6.58 -4.85 -4.55
CA ALA A 42 -7.09 -6.15 -4.18
C ALA A 42 -6.39 -7.27 -4.96
N GLU A 43 -6.29 -7.14 -6.28
CA GLU A 43 -5.60 -8.11 -7.16
C GLU A 43 -4.13 -8.30 -6.76
N SER A 44 -3.43 -7.22 -6.40
CA SER A 44 -2.02 -7.29 -6.00
C SER A 44 -1.81 -7.85 -4.60
N GLY A 45 -2.64 -7.45 -3.63
CA GLY A 45 -2.51 -7.88 -2.24
C GLY A 45 -3.11 -9.26 -1.96
N TRP A 46 -4.13 -9.67 -2.73
CA TRP A 46 -4.88 -10.91 -2.56
C TRP A 46 -5.06 -11.64 -3.90
N PRO A 47 -3.97 -11.98 -4.62
CA PRO A 47 -4.08 -12.70 -5.90
C PRO A 47 -4.75 -14.07 -5.77
N GLU A 48 -4.83 -14.61 -4.56
CA GLU A 48 -5.52 -15.86 -4.23
C GLU A 48 -7.05 -15.74 -4.15
N ARG A 49 -7.60 -14.52 -4.10
CA ARG A 49 -9.05 -14.28 -3.93
C ARG A 49 -9.73 -13.92 -5.24
N ILE A 50 -11.04 -14.18 -5.30
CA ILE A 50 -11.86 -13.84 -6.46
C ILE A 50 -12.08 -12.31 -6.46
N GLU A 51 -12.18 -11.73 -7.64
CA GLU A 51 -12.55 -10.32 -7.81
C GLU A 51 -13.85 -10.01 -7.03
N GLY A 52 -13.83 -8.96 -6.21
CA GLY A 52 -14.95 -8.59 -5.35
C GLY A 52 -14.98 -9.24 -3.96
N ASP A 53 -14.14 -10.25 -3.67
CA ASP A 53 -14.07 -10.87 -2.33
C ASP A 53 -13.32 -10.01 -1.30
N VAL A 54 -12.50 -9.07 -1.75
CA VAL A 54 -11.75 -8.18 -0.89
C VAL A 54 -12.53 -6.88 -0.76
N THR A 55 -12.96 -6.55 0.46
CA THR A 55 -13.76 -5.34 0.66
C THR A 55 -12.90 -4.07 0.63
N PRO A 56 -13.50 -2.91 0.30
CA PRO A 56 -12.83 -1.62 0.45
C PRO A 56 -12.26 -1.40 1.85
N GLU A 57 -12.94 -1.85 2.90
CA GLU A 57 -12.49 -1.72 4.29
C GLU A 57 -11.25 -2.56 4.60
N GLU A 58 -11.14 -3.77 4.03
CA GLU A 58 -9.92 -4.58 4.13
C GLU A 58 -8.73 -3.84 3.49
N ILE A 59 -8.93 -3.27 2.31
CA ILE A 59 -7.90 -2.47 1.61
C ILE A 59 -7.51 -1.26 2.45
N ASP A 60 -8.49 -0.50 2.90
CA ASP A 60 -8.29 0.71 3.70
C ASP A 60 -7.55 0.39 5.02
N GLN A 61 -7.79 -0.78 5.63
CA GLN A 61 -7.05 -1.26 6.81
C GLN A 61 -5.57 -1.48 6.50
N TYR A 62 -5.24 -2.13 5.38
CA TYR A 62 -3.85 -2.35 4.96
C TYR A 62 -3.14 -1.03 4.62
N ILE A 63 -3.83 -0.10 3.97
CA ILE A 63 -3.28 1.24 3.71
C ILE A 63 -3.03 2.00 5.02
N SER A 64 -3.93 1.90 6.00
CA SER A 64 -3.72 2.49 7.33
C SER A 64 -2.50 1.91 8.03
N ARG A 65 -2.29 0.58 7.95
CA ARG A 65 -1.10 -0.09 8.49
C ARG A 65 0.18 0.38 7.79
N LEU A 66 0.17 0.46 6.47
CA LEU A 66 1.29 0.98 5.68
C LEU A 66 1.63 2.41 6.08
N ARG A 67 0.63 3.31 6.16
CA ARG A 67 0.84 4.69 6.60
C ARG A 67 1.49 4.77 7.98
N ARG A 68 1.04 3.96 8.95
CA ARG A 68 1.68 3.87 10.28
C ARG A 68 3.14 3.43 10.21
N ARG A 69 3.52 2.65 9.20
CA ARG A 69 4.88 2.15 9.03
C ARG A 69 5.81 3.15 8.34
N ILE A 70 5.31 3.91 7.36
CA ILE A 70 6.17 4.67 6.42
C ILE A 70 6.00 6.19 6.52
N GLU A 71 4.82 6.68 6.91
CA GLU A 71 4.57 8.11 7.03
C GLU A 71 5.29 8.70 8.24
N GLN A 72 5.49 10.01 8.22
CA GLN A 72 5.90 10.74 9.43
C GLN A 72 4.71 10.97 10.35
N ASP A 73 3.56 11.37 9.78
CA ASP A 73 2.28 11.51 10.48
C ASP A 73 1.20 10.72 9.72
N PRO A 74 0.80 9.54 10.21
CA PRO A 74 -0.23 8.72 9.55
C PRO A 74 -1.62 9.37 9.48
N SER A 75 -1.88 10.38 10.32
CA SER A 75 -3.15 11.14 10.32
C SER A 75 -3.18 12.22 9.24
N LYS A 76 -2.00 12.62 8.74
CA LYS A 76 -1.79 13.57 7.65
C LYS A 76 -0.86 12.96 6.59
N PRO A 77 -1.33 11.91 5.90
CA PRO A 77 -0.47 11.12 5.03
C PRO A 77 0.01 11.96 3.83
N SER A 78 1.30 11.86 3.54
CA SER A 78 1.98 12.61 2.48
C SER A 78 2.51 11.69 1.36
N LEU A 79 2.80 10.43 1.68
CA LEU A 79 3.31 9.43 0.73
C LEU A 79 2.16 8.67 0.08
N ILE A 80 1.24 8.11 0.87
CA ILE A 80 0.05 7.40 0.34
C ILE A 80 -1.17 8.30 0.49
N VAL A 81 -1.59 8.97 -0.58
CA VAL A 81 -2.73 9.89 -0.58
C VAL A 81 -4.02 9.19 -1.01
N THR A 82 -5.13 9.51 -0.33
CA THR A 82 -6.45 8.97 -0.68
C THR A 82 -7.05 9.73 -1.86
N MET A 83 -7.37 9.00 -2.93
CA MET A 83 -8.17 9.47 -4.05
C MET A 83 -9.63 9.06 -3.79
N ARG A 84 -10.42 9.98 -3.20
CA ARG A 84 -11.80 9.70 -2.76
C ARG A 84 -12.64 9.10 -3.89
N GLY A 85 -13.35 8.01 -3.58
CA GLY A 85 -14.19 7.29 -4.55
C GLY A 85 -13.42 6.42 -5.55
N PHE A 86 -12.08 6.41 -5.53
CA PHE A 86 -11.27 5.66 -6.49
C PHE A 86 -10.29 4.69 -5.80
N GLY A 87 -9.38 5.21 -4.98
CA GLY A 87 -8.32 4.40 -4.40
C GLY A 87 -7.21 5.26 -3.82
N TYR A 88 -5.96 4.97 -4.17
CA TYR A 88 -4.78 5.54 -3.53
C TYR A 88 -3.71 5.93 -4.54
N ARG A 89 -2.89 6.90 -4.18
CA ARG A 89 -1.76 7.38 -4.98
C ARG A 89 -0.52 7.42 -4.12
N PHE A 90 0.60 6.94 -4.64
CA PHE A 90 1.92 7.17 -4.05
C PHE A 90 2.51 8.46 -4.59
N LEU A 91 3.10 9.30 -3.73
CA LEU A 91 3.77 10.55 -4.09
C LEU A 91 5.27 10.49 -3.76
#